data_AF-A0ABD1S8R5-F1
#
_entry.id   AF-A0ABD1S8R5-F1
#
_cell.length_a   1.000
_cell.length_b   1.000
_cell.length_c   1.000
_cell.angle_alpha   90.00
_cell.angle_beta   90.00
_cell.angle_gamma   90.00
#
_symmetry.space_group_name_H-M   'P 1'
#
loop_
_entity.id
_entity.type
_entity.pdbx_description
1 polymer ?
#
loop_
_entity_poly.entity_id
_entity_poly.type
_entity_poly.pdbx_seq_one_letter_code
_entity_poly.pdbx_strand_id
1 'polypeptide(L)'
;MHGISRQTPSREEQDASALKAAELRDLQSQFLHLHHNKIYTKEALETSAKLLEVNPEHYTGWNYRKLAVQYFLNHQSETEVDSEYIQSVLNEELKVVENALKKNFKSYGAWYHRKWVLSKGHSSTDKELRLLGKFQKLDSRNFHAWNYRRFITTLKKISDEDELQYTTDMIYDNFSNYSAWHNRSVLLSHLFEKRRKEHCHKESVLEEEFEFVRNALFTDPDDQSGWFYHLWLLDQTVKLEPFLLSSWPPHGSSLYLSVDDYLDGRNLFPSVHFQSKDRMFPLVLYFSEAVEGVNSSTVTVECEYYANDNVIWRPLSSNKFGFAQAWLTYLNFPDEVHYLKDFPVKIVVAQFPGIVSSSGISCSKTSHIEFSLCVPSHDRGHVEGQAMLRISWKDKKFYPHATQSQDASLLNSLHRLKITEEGKSKASDWSMKTIANEIAH
;
A
#
# COMPACT_ATOMS: atom_id res chain seq x y z
N MET A 1 1.58 -27.98 -19.63
CA MET A 1 1.54 -28.23 -18.17
C MET A 1 0.12 -28.24 -17.63
N HIS A 2 -0.74 -27.30 -17.99
CA HIS A 2 -2.13 -27.26 -17.52
C HIS A 2 -3.10 -27.96 -18.48
N GLY A 3 -4.18 -28.55 -17.94
CA GLY A 3 -5.27 -29.13 -18.74
C GLY A 3 -4.92 -30.37 -19.57
N ILE A 4 -3.73 -30.96 -19.36
CA ILE A 4 -3.32 -32.17 -20.07
C ILE A 4 -3.89 -33.38 -19.34
N SER A 5 -4.78 -34.11 -19.99
CA SER A 5 -5.30 -35.38 -19.49
C SER A 5 -4.17 -36.40 -19.30
N ARG A 6 -4.18 -37.14 -18.18
CA ARG A 6 -3.17 -38.17 -17.87
C ARG A 6 -3.50 -39.49 -18.57
N GLN A 7 -3.66 -39.45 -19.88
CA GLN A 7 -3.84 -40.65 -20.71
C GLN A 7 -2.49 -41.10 -21.27
N THR A 8 -2.31 -42.41 -21.45
CA THR A 8 -1.13 -42.95 -22.11
C THR A 8 -1.23 -42.61 -23.60
N PRO A 9 -0.30 -41.82 -24.16
CA PRO A 9 -0.39 -41.39 -25.54
C PRO A 9 -0.21 -42.58 -26.47
N SER A 10 -0.97 -42.59 -27.57
CA SER A 10 -0.87 -43.62 -28.61
C SER A 10 0.50 -43.56 -29.29
N ARG A 11 0.88 -44.64 -29.99
CA ARG A 11 2.16 -44.66 -30.74
C ARG A 11 2.21 -43.56 -31.80
N GLU A 12 1.09 -43.31 -32.48
CA GLU A 12 0.97 -42.24 -33.47
C GLU A 12 1.13 -40.84 -32.84
N GLU A 13 0.57 -40.62 -31.65
CA GLU A 13 0.72 -39.35 -30.91
C GLU A 13 2.16 -39.14 -30.44
N GLN A 14 2.84 -40.20 -30.02
CA GLN A 14 4.25 -40.16 -29.63
C GLN A 14 5.15 -39.83 -30.84
N ASP A 15 4.92 -40.50 -31.98
CA ASP A 15 5.67 -40.26 -33.21
C ASP A 15 5.44 -38.82 -33.72
N ALA A 16 4.20 -38.33 -33.69
CA ALA A 16 3.87 -36.94 -34.05
C ALA A 16 4.51 -35.92 -33.10
N SER A 17 4.53 -36.19 -31.79
CA SER A 17 5.20 -35.34 -30.81
C SER A 17 6.72 -35.32 -31.01
N ALA A 18 7.31 -36.46 -31.35
CA ALA A 18 8.74 -36.57 -31.62
C ALA A 18 9.14 -35.79 -32.88
N LEU A 19 8.35 -35.88 -33.95
CA LEU A 19 8.53 -35.11 -35.18
C LEU A 19 8.49 -33.60 -34.91
N LYS A 20 7.45 -33.14 -34.21
CA LYS A 20 7.28 -31.74 -33.84
C LYS A 20 8.43 -31.23 -32.96
N ALA A 21 8.93 -32.07 -32.04
CA ALA A 21 10.07 -31.73 -31.22
C ALA A 21 11.37 -31.63 -32.05
N ALA A 22 11.53 -32.46 -33.09
CA ALA A 22 12.67 -32.38 -33.99
C ALA A 22 12.66 -31.09 -34.82
N GLU A 23 11.51 -30.74 -35.41
CA GLU A 23 11.33 -29.47 -36.14
C GLU A 23 11.62 -28.26 -35.25
N LEU A 24 11.13 -28.26 -34.00
CA LEU A 24 11.40 -27.16 -33.07
C LEU A 24 12.88 -27.05 -32.71
N ARG A 25 13.59 -28.17 -32.54
CA ARG A 25 15.03 -28.18 -32.24
C ARG A 25 15.85 -27.63 -33.41
N ASP A 26 15.50 -27.98 -34.64
CA ASP A 26 16.14 -27.45 -35.84
C ASP A 26 15.95 -25.93 -35.92
N LEU A 27 14.69 -25.48 -35.77
CA LEU A 27 14.35 -24.06 -35.77
C LEU A 27 15.07 -23.27 -34.66
N GLN A 28 15.19 -23.85 -33.46
CA GLN A 28 15.97 -23.25 -32.37
C GLN A 28 17.46 -23.16 -32.71
N SER A 29 18.02 -24.17 -33.35
CA SER A 29 19.44 -24.21 -33.71
C SER A 29 19.77 -23.14 -34.77
N GLN A 30 18.91 -23.01 -35.78
CA GLN A 30 18.99 -21.93 -36.77
C GLN A 30 18.87 -20.56 -36.10
N PHE A 31 17.87 -20.37 -35.24
CA PHE A 31 17.69 -19.12 -34.49
C PHE A 31 18.92 -18.76 -33.64
N LEU A 32 19.51 -19.72 -32.91
CA LEU A 32 20.68 -19.47 -32.08
C LEU A 32 21.88 -19.03 -32.92
N HIS A 33 22.07 -19.62 -34.09
CA HIS A 33 23.10 -19.18 -35.03
C HIS A 33 22.87 -17.72 -35.47
N LEU A 34 21.64 -17.36 -35.86
CA LEU A 34 21.29 -15.99 -36.26
C LEU A 34 21.50 -14.99 -35.12
N HIS A 35 21.08 -15.34 -33.90
CA HIS A 35 21.23 -14.51 -32.71
C HIS A 35 22.70 -14.28 -32.35
N HIS A 36 23.53 -15.33 -32.30
CA HIS A 36 24.95 -15.20 -31.96
C HIS A 36 25.73 -14.36 -32.97
N ASN A 37 25.39 -14.46 -34.26
CA ASN A 37 26.04 -13.70 -35.32
C ASN A 37 25.39 -12.34 -35.60
N LYS A 38 24.35 -11.95 -34.84
CA LYS A 38 23.60 -10.68 -35.01
C LYS A 38 23.10 -10.46 -36.45
N ILE A 39 22.64 -11.52 -37.09
CA ILE A 39 22.17 -11.49 -38.49
C ILE A 39 20.70 -11.08 -38.50
N TYR A 40 20.37 -9.89 -39.01
CA TYR A 40 18.98 -9.37 -39.02
C TYR A 40 18.35 -9.34 -40.42
N THR A 41 18.63 -10.31 -41.30
CA THR A 41 18.00 -10.34 -42.62
C THR A 41 16.50 -10.67 -42.53
N LYS A 42 15.76 -10.49 -43.63
CA LYS A 42 14.33 -10.82 -43.69
C LYS A 42 14.08 -12.31 -43.38
N GLU A 43 14.92 -13.19 -43.91
CA GLU A 43 14.86 -14.64 -43.67
C GLU A 43 15.12 -14.96 -42.20
N ALA A 44 16.04 -14.23 -41.57
CA ALA A 44 16.34 -14.37 -40.15
C ALA A 44 15.14 -13.95 -39.27
N LEU A 45 14.46 -12.86 -39.65
CA LEU A 45 13.23 -12.42 -38.99
C LEU A 45 12.07 -13.39 -39.18
N GLU A 46 11.91 -13.97 -40.36
CA GLU A 46 10.89 -14.99 -40.65
C GLU A 46 11.14 -16.26 -39.83
N THR A 47 12.39 -16.69 -39.72
CA THR A 47 12.80 -17.83 -38.89
C THR A 47 12.47 -17.57 -37.41
N SER A 48 12.80 -16.38 -36.90
CA SER A 48 12.45 -15.97 -35.54
C SER A 48 10.94 -15.88 -35.33
N ALA A 49 10.17 -15.39 -36.31
CA ALA A 49 8.72 -15.30 -36.22
C ALA A 49 8.07 -16.69 -36.13
N LYS A 50 8.50 -17.64 -36.97
CA LYS A 50 8.06 -19.04 -36.91
C LYS A 50 8.36 -19.66 -35.55
N LEU A 51 9.55 -19.40 -34.99
CA LEU A 51 9.92 -19.92 -33.67
C LEU A 51 8.97 -19.43 -32.57
N LEU A 52 8.64 -18.14 -32.59
CA LEU A 52 7.78 -17.52 -31.59
C LEU A 52 6.30 -17.84 -31.79
N GLU A 53 5.88 -18.14 -33.01
CA GLU A 53 4.54 -18.67 -33.28
C GLU A 53 4.37 -20.08 -32.72
N VAL A 54 5.39 -20.94 -32.84
CA VAL A 54 5.38 -22.30 -32.29
C VAL A 54 5.56 -22.28 -30.77
N ASN A 55 6.46 -21.44 -30.26
CA ASN A 55 6.78 -21.29 -28.84
C ASN A 55 6.84 -19.81 -28.40
N PRO A 56 5.69 -19.21 -28.07
CA PRO A 56 5.61 -17.84 -27.56
C PRO A 56 6.37 -17.59 -26.25
N GLU A 57 6.73 -18.64 -25.49
CA GLU A 57 7.47 -18.51 -24.23
C GLU A 57 9.00 -18.39 -24.44
N HIS A 58 9.47 -18.36 -25.69
CA HIS A 58 10.90 -18.23 -25.96
C HIS A 58 11.39 -16.78 -25.81
N TYR A 59 11.73 -16.39 -24.56
CA TYR A 59 12.14 -15.01 -24.22
C TYR A 59 13.32 -14.48 -25.04
N THR A 60 14.33 -15.32 -25.32
CA THR A 60 15.49 -14.93 -26.14
C THR A 60 15.06 -14.55 -27.55
N GLY A 61 14.07 -15.25 -28.12
CA GLY A 61 13.47 -14.89 -29.40
C GLY A 61 12.86 -13.50 -29.38
N TRP A 62 12.07 -13.16 -28.36
CA TRP A 62 11.48 -11.82 -28.23
C TRP A 62 12.54 -10.73 -28.05
N ASN A 63 13.63 -11.01 -27.34
CA ASN A 63 14.73 -10.06 -27.16
C ASN A 63 15.50 -9.84 -28.46
N TYR A 64 15.80 -10.91 -29.19
CA TYR A 64 16.40 -10.83 -30.52
C TYR A 64 15.55 -9.95 -31.47
N ARG A 65 14.22 -10.12 -31.47
CA ARG A 65 13.34 -9.28 -32.29
C ARG A 65 13.42 -7.80 -31.92
N LYS A 66 13.48 -7.45 -30.63
CA LYS A 66 13.67 -6.05 -30.22
C LYS A 66 14.97 -5.47 -30.77
N LEU A 67 16.06 -6.24 -30.72
CA LEU A 67 17.35 -5.84 -31.27
C LEU A 67 17.28 -5.65 -32.79
N ALA A 68 16.63 -6.57 -33.49
CA ALA A 68 16.45 -6.48 -34.93
C ALA A 68 15.61 -5.25 -35.32
N VAL A 69 14.48 -5.01 -34.65
CA VAL A 69 13.66 -3.82 -34.88
C VAL A 69 14.46 -2.55 -34.62
N GLN A 70 15.21 -2.49 -33.51
CA GLN A 70 16.09 -1.34 -33.22
C GLN A 70 17.16 -1.15 -34.30
N TYR A 71 17.74 -2.24 -34.82
CA TYR A 71 18.67 -2.18 -35.93
C TYR A 71 18.02 -1.51 -37.15
N PHE A 72 16.83 -1.95 -37.57
CA PHE A 72 16.12 -1.36 -38.71
C PHE A 72 15.73 0.11 -38.50
N LEU A 73 15.30 0.47 -37.28
CA LEU A 73 14.96 1.86 -36.97
C LEU A 73 16.18 2.78 -36.95
N ASN A 74 17.34 2.30 -36.48
CA ASN A 74 18.56 3.10 -36.42
C ASN A 74 19.26 3.25 -37.77
N HIS A 75 19.18 2.25 -38.66
CA HIS A 75 19.80 2.34 -39.99
C HIS A 75 19.11 3.34 -40.92
N GLN A 76 17.97 3.90 -40.53
CA GLN A 76 17.30 4.97 -41.26
C GLN A 76 17.80 6.37 -40.92
N SER A 77 18.53 6.61 -39.82
CA SER A 77 18.86 7.98 -39.39
C SER A 77 19.80 8.76 -40.32
N GLU A 78 20.27 8.17 -41.42
CA GLU A 78 21.17 8.81 -42.39
C GLU A 78 20.42 9.45 -43.60
N THR A 79 19.13 9.17 -43.77
CA THR A 79 18.24 9.76 -44.79
C THR A 79 16.92 10.13 -44.12
N GLU A 80 16.23 11.19 -44.57
CA GLU A 80 15.01 11.72 -43.94
C GLU A 80 14.09 10.64 -43.34
N VAL A 81 13.69 10.83 -42.07
CA VAL A 81 12.90 9.85 -41.29
C VAL A 81 11.59 9.53 -42.02
N ASP A 82 11.54 8.37 -42.67
CA ASP A 82 10.34 7.88 -43.32
C ASP A 82 9.41 7.27 -42.26
N SER A 83 8.48 8.10 -41.80
CA SER A 83 7.42 7.71 -40.85
C SER A 83 6.62 6.51 -41.35
N GLU A 84 6.42 6.35 -42.67
CA GLU A 84 5.68 5.21 -43.22
C GLU A 84 6.46 3.90 -43.11
N TYR A 85 7.77 3.94 -43.35
CA TYR A 85 8.63 2.77 -43.15
C TYR A 85 8.65 2.31 -41.69
N ILE A 86 8.84 3.24 -40.74
CA ILE A 86 8.81 2.94 -39.31
C ILE A 86 7.48 2.30 -38.91
N GLN A 87 6.37 2.87 -39.39
CA GLN A 87 5.04 2.30 -39.17
C GLN A 87 4.90 0.89 -39.75
N SER A 88 5.42 0.66 -40.96
CA SER A 88 5.38 -0.65 -41.61
C SER A 88 6.08 -1.72 -40.77
N VAL A 89 7.33 -1.46 -40.35
CA VAL A 89 8.12 -2.38 -39.52
C VAL A 89 7.39 -2.72 -38.21
N LEU A 90 6.89 -1.70 -37.50
CA LEU A 90 6.20 -1.92 -36.23
C LEU A 90 4.84 -2.63 -36.41
N ASN A 91 4.13 -2.37 -37.51
CA ASN A 91 2.88 -3.06 -37.83
C ASN A 91 3.11 -4.54 -38.17
N GLU A 92 4.23 -4.88 -38.82
CA GLU A 92 4.63 -6.27 -39.03
C GLU A 92 4.93 -6.97 -37.70
N GLU A 93 5.63 -6.31 -36.77
CA GLU A 93 5.86 -6.86 -35.43
C GLU A 93 4.56 -7.12 -34.67
N LEU A 94 3.57 -6.23 -34.77
CA LEU A 94 2.25 -6.44 -34.16
C LEU A 94 1.54 -7.69 -34.71
N LYS A 95 1.77 -8.06 -35.99
CA LYS A 95 1.23 -9.30 -36.58
C LYS A 95 1.93 -10.54 -36.01
N VAL A 96 3.25 -10.49 -35.84
CA VAL A 96 4.03 -11.59 -35.22
C VAL A 96 3.53 -11.84 -33.80
N VAL A 97 3.33 -10.78 -33.03
CA VAL A 97 2.77 -10.87 -31.67
C VAL A 97 1.34 -11.43 -31.69
N GLU A 98 0.49 -10.99 -32.63
CA GLU A 98 -0.87 -11.50 -32.75
C GLU A 98 -0.89 -13.02 -33.01
N ASN A 99 -0.04 -13.51 -33.91
CA ASN A 99 0.08 -14.94 -34.21
C ASN A 99 0.59 -15.73 -33.00
N ALA A 100 1.57 -15.21 -32.26
CA ALA A 100 2.03 -15.83 -31.02
C ALA A 100 0.93 -15.87 -29.94
N LEU A 101 0.12 -14.82 -29.81
CA LEU A 101 -1.01 -14.79 -28.86
C LEU A 101 -2.16 -15.71 -29.27
N LYS A 102 -2.38 -15.94 -30.57
CA LYS A 102 -3.31 -16.99 -31.03
C LYS A 102 -2.87 -18.37 -30.58
N LYS A 103 -1.55 -18.62 -30.51
CA LYS A 103 -0.99 -19.88 -30.00
C LYS A 103 -1.09 -19.99 -28.49
N ASN A 104 -0.66 -18.95 -27.78
CA ASN A 104 -0.75 -18.87 -26.32
C ASN A 104 -1.14 -17.46 -25.88
N PHE A 105 -2.43 -17.26 -25.60
CA PHE A 105 -2.98 -15.98 -25.16
C PHE A 105 -2.56 -15.57 -23.74
N LYS A 106 -1.88 -16.46 -23.01
CA LYS A 106 -1.29 -16.22 -21.67
C LYS A 106 0.23 -16.02 -21.73
N SER A 107 0.78 -15.76 -22.92
CA SER A 107 2.22 -15.57 -23.07
C SER A 107 2.70 -14.23 -22.55
N TYR A 108 3.52 -14.25 -21.50
CA TYR A 108 4.16 -13.04 -20.96
C TYR A 108 5.04 -12.35 -22.01
N GLY A 109 5.83 -13.12 -22.75
CA GLY A 109 6.75 -12.60 -23.76
C GLY A 109 6.01 -11.82 -24.85
N ALA A 110 4.93 -12.39 -25.38
CA ALA A 110 4.13 -11.78 -26.44
C ALA A 110 3.43 -10.50 -25.97
N TRP A 111 2.75 -10.52 -24.82
CA TRP A 111 2.10 -9.32 -24.27
C TRP A 111 3.08 -8.20 -23.94
N TYR A 112 4.24 -8.55 -23.37
CA TYR A 112 5.28 -7.57 -23.08
C TYR A 112 5.86 -6.97 -24.36
N HIS A 113 6.13 -7.80 -25.37
CA HIS A 113 6.61 -7.34 -26.66
C HIS A 113 5.59 -6.42 -27.34
N ARG A 114 4.28 -6.72 -27.28
CA ARG A 114 3.23 -5.84 -27.80
C ARG A 114 3.29 -4.43 -27.19
N LYS A 115 3.37 -4.35 -25.86
CA LYS A 115 3.52 -3.06 -25.14
C LYS A 115 4.77 -2.31 -25.59
N TRP A 116 5.88 -3.02 -25.75
CA TRP A 116 7.13 -2.44 -26.21
C TRP A 116 7.01 -1.86 -27.64
N VAL A 117 6.37 -2.57 -28.56
CA VAL A 117 6.13 -2.07 -29.93
C VAL A 117 5.28 -0.81 -29.89
N LEU A 118 4.15 -0.81 -29.16
CA LEU A 118 3.29 0.37 -29.06
C LEU A 118 3.95 1.55 -28.34
N SER A 119 4.87 1.30 -27.39
CA SER A 119 5.61 2.37 -26.72
C SER A 119 6.53 3.16 -27.65
N LYS A 120 6.77 2.69 -28.88
CA LYS A 120 7.49 3.45 -29.91
C LYS A 120 6.67 4.60 -30.48
N GLY A 121 5.35 4.65 -30.25
CA GLY A 121 4.53 5.81 -30.58
C GLY A 121 4.13 5.97 -32.06
N HIS A 122 4.58 5.07 -32.95
CA HIS A 122 4.26 5.15 -34.38
C HIS A 122 3.09 4.26 -34.81
N SER A 123 2.72 3.23 -34.02
CA SER A 123 1.62 2.33 -34.37
C SER A 123 0.25 2.87 -33.94
N SER A 124 -0.78 2.65 -34.76
CA SER A 124 -2.17 2.97 -34.39
C SER A 124 -2.65 2.11 -33.21
N THR A 125 -3.32 2.76 -32.25
CA THR A 125 -3.93 2.10 -31.07
C THR A 125 -5.40 1.77 -31.27
N ASP A 126 -6.00 2.08 -32.43
CA ASP A 126 -7.45 1.98 -32.65
C ASP A 126 -7.95 0.55 -32.75
N LYS A 127 -7.05 -0.39 -33.05
CA LYS A 127 -7.34 -1.82 -33.10
C LYS A 127 -7.21 -2.50 -31.74
N GLU A 128 -6.55 -1.86 -30.77
CA GLU A 128 -6.14 -2.51 -29.52
C GLU A 128 -7.32 -2.79 -28.58
N LEU A 129 -8.26 -1.85 -28.43
CA LEU A 129 -9.46 -2.08 -27.62
C LEU A 129 -10.36 -3.16 -28.22
N ARG A 130 -10.45 -3.23 -29.56
CA ARG A 130 -11.19 -4.31 -30.25
C ARG A 130 -10.52 -5.67 -30.03
N LEU A 131 -9.19 -5.72 -30.07
CA LEU A 131 -8.42 -6.93 -29.77
C LEU A 131 -8.65 -7.38 -28.31
N LEU A 132 -8.59 -6.45 -27.37
CA LEU A 132 -8.88 -6.69 -25.96
C LEU A 132 -10.28 -7.26 -25.76
N GLY A 133 -11.30 -6.67 -26.38
CA GLY A 133 -12.67 -7.18 -26.33
C GLY A 133 -12.79 -8.64 -26.80
N LYS A 134 -12.04 -9.04 -27.84
CA LYS A 134 -11.99 -10.45 -28.28
C LYS A 134 -11.35 -11.35 -27.22
N PHE A 135 -10.23 -10.97 -26.64
CA PHE A 135 -9.57 -11.78 -25.60
C PHE A 135 -10.41 -11.89 -24.32
N GLN A 136 -11.05 -10.80 -23.90
CA GLN A 136 -11.89 -10.77 -22.69
C GLN A 136 -13.21 -11.51 -22.91
N LYS A 137 -13.74 -11.56 -24.14
CA LYS A 137 -14.89 -12.42 -24.45
C LYS A 137 -14.54 -13.92 -24.41
N LEU A 138 -13.32 -14.29 -24.79
CA LEU A 138 -12.85 -15.67 -24.75
C LEU A 138 -12.46 -16.12 -23.33
N ASP A 139 -11.81 -15.25 -22.57
CA ASP A 139 -11.44 -15.47 -21.16
C ASP A 139 -11.55 -14.14 -20.41
N SER A 140 -12.70 -13.91 -19.80
CA SER A 140 -13.02 -12.67 -19.06
C SER A 140 -12.11 -12.44 -17.86
N ARG A 141 -11.45 -13.50 -17.39
CA ARG A 141 -10.52 -13.49 -16.25
C ARG A 141 -9.05 -13.43 -16.68
N ASN A 142 -8.75 -13.30 -17.98
CA ASN A 142 -7.38 -13.20 -18.46
C ASN A 142 -6.70 -11.93 -17.92
N PHE A 143 -5.89 -12.08 -16.87
CA PHE A 143 -5.22 -10.96 -16.22
C PHE A 143 -4.21 -10.25 -17.14
N HIS A 144 -3.65 -10.93 -18.15
CA HIS A 144 -2.78 -10.27 -19.12
C HIS A 144 -3.54 -9.28 -19.98
N ALA A 145 -4.75 -9.63 -20.41
CA ALA A 145 -5.62 -8.75 -21.16
C ALA A 145 -6.04 -7.54 -20.30
N TRP A 146 -6.41 -7.75 -19.04
CA TRP A 146 -6.69 -6.64 -18.12
C TRP A 146 -5.47 -5.73 -17.88
N ASN A 147 -4.30 -6.30 -17.65
CA ASN A 147 -3.05 -5.54 -17.52
C ASN A 147 -2.73 -4.74 -18.78
N TYR A 148 -2.96 -5.33 -19.95
CA TYR A 148 -2.76 -4.67 -21.23
C TYR A 148 -3.79 -3.57 -21.47
N ARG A 149 -5.05 -3.78 -21.07
CA ARG A 149 -6.10 -2.77 -21.14
C ARG A 149 -5.69 -1.51 -20.37
N ARG A 150 -5.25 -1.65 -19.11
CA ARG A 150 -4.76 -0.48 -18.33
C ARG A 150 -3.64 0.29 -19.03
N PHE A 151 -2.75 -0.40 -19.73
CA PHE A 151 -1.72 0.25 -20.55
C PHE A 151 -2.31 1.02 -21.74
N ILE A 152 -3.24 0.41 -22.49
CA ILE A 152 -3.88 1.03 -23.66
C ILE A 152 -4.76 2.22 -23.25
N THR A 153 -5.50 2.11 -22.16
CA THR A 153 -6.41 3.17 -21.69
C THR A 153 -5.62 4.40 -21.26
N THR A 154 -4.50 4.19 -20.55
CA THR A 154 -3.53 5.26 -20.24
C THR A 154 -2.95 5.89 -21.51
N LEU A 155 -2.53 5.06 -22.48
CA LEU A 155 -1.94 5.53 -23.74
C LEU A 155 -2.94 6.35 -24.59
N LYS A 156 -4.21 5.94 -24.61
CA LYS A 156 -5.29 6.64 -25.34
C LYS A 156 -5.95 7.76 -24.52
N LYS A 157 -5.55 7.96 -23.26
CA LYS A 157 -6.16 8.92 -22.33
C LYS A 157 -7.69 8.75 -22.22
N ILE A 158 -8.13 7.49 -22.12
CA ILE A 158 -9.54 7.18 -21.85
C ILE A 158 -9.90 7.68 -20.46
N SER A 159 -11.10 8.22 -20.28
CA SER A 159 -11.54 8.75 -19.00
C SER A 159 -11.70 7.64 -17.95
N ASP A 160 -11.53 7.99 -16.68
CA ASP A 160 -11.75 7.04 -15.58
C ASP A 160 -13.23 6.60 -15.54
N GLU A 161 -14.15 7.50 -15.92
CA GLU A 161 -15.59 7.24 -16.02
C GLU A 161 -15.92 6.18 -17.09
N ASP A 162 -15.32 6.28 -18.28
CA ASP A 162 -15.51 5.27 -19.35
C ASP A 162 -14.97 3.90 -18.93
N GLU A 163 -13.84 3.88 -18.21
CA GLU A 163 -13.27 2.62 -17.71
C GLU A 163 -14.08 2.03 -16.55
N LEU A 164 -14.66 2.87 -15.67
CA LEU A 164 -15.61 2.42 -14.66
C LEU A 164 -16.84 1.81 -15.33
N GLN A 165 -17.42 2.47 -16.33
CA GLN A 165 -18.55 1.91 -17.08
C GLN A 165 -18.18 0.57 -17.72
N TYR A 166 -16.98 0.45 -18.29
CA TYR A 166 -16.51 -0.82 -18.83
C TYR A 166 -16.43 -1.92 -17.76
N THR A 167 -15.97 -1.62 -16.54
CA THR A 167 -16.00 -2.61 -15.45
C THR A 167 -17.43 -2.99 -15.05
N THR A 168 -18.35 -2.02 -15.05
CA THR A 168 -19.79 -2.25 -14.81
C THR A 168 -20.35 -3.24 -15.83
N ASP A 169 -20.12 -3.00 -17.13
CA ASP A 169 -20.60 -3.87 -18.21
C ASP A 169 -20.04 -5.29 -18.06
N MET A 170 -18.74 -5.42 -17.76
CA MET A 170 -18.08 -6.71 -17.56
C MET A 170 -18.58 -7.49 -16.33
N ILE A 171 -19.07 -6.78 -15.31
CA ILE A 171 -19.69 -7.37 -14.11
C ILE A 171 -21.13 -7.80 -14.41
N TYR A 172 -21.90 -6.99 -15.15
CA TYR A 172 -23.25 -7.38 -15.56
C TYR A 172 -23.24 -8.59 -16.49
N ASP A 173 -22.26 -8.67 -17.40
CA ASP A 173 -22.09 -9.84 -18.27
C ASP A 173 -21.70 -11.11 -17.47
N ASN A 174 -20.94 -10.95 -16.39
CA ASN A 174 -20.50 -12.05 -15.53
C ASN A 174 -20.09 -11.53 -14.14
N PHE A 175 -21.01 -11.61 -13.18
CA PHE A 175 -20.77 -11.09 -11.83
C PHE A 175 -19.67 -11.85 -11.08
N SER A 176 -19.34 -13.08 -11.47
CA SER A 176 -18.20 -13.85 -10.94
C SER A 176 -16.83 -13.41 -11.50
N ASN A 177 -16.80 -12.34 -12.31
CA ASN A 177 -15.55 -11.85 -12.88
C ASN A 177 -14.73 -11.02 -11.88
N TYR A 178 -13.97 -11.72 -11.02
CA TYR A 178 -13.05 -11.09 -10.07
C TYR A 178 -12.13 -10.02 -10.70
N SER A 179 -11.68 -10.23 -11.93
CA SER A 179 -10.80 -9.26 -12.61
C SER A 179 -11.51 -7.92 -12.87
N ALA A 180 -12.81 -7.92 -13.15
CA ALA A 180 -13.58 -6.70 -13.32
C ALA A 180 -13.76 -5.96 -11.98
N TRP A 181 -14.16 -6.67 -10.92
CA TRP A 181 -14.25 -6.13 -9.55
C TRP A 181 -12.93 -5.52 -9.07
N HIS A 182 -11.82 -6.24 -9.27
CA HIS A 182 -10.49 -5.75 -8.90
C HIS A 182 -10.08 -4.51 -9.71
N ASN A 183 -10.35 -4.46 -11.01
CA ASN A 183 -10.06 -3.25 -11.78
C ASN A 183 -10.91 -2.06 -11.33
N ARG A 184 -12.19 -2.30 -10.99
CA ARG A 184 -13.08 -1.26 -10.44
C ARG A 184 -12.53 -0.68 -9.13
N SER A 185 -12.09 -1.51 -8.19
CA SER A 185 -11.54 -1.03 -6.91
C SER A 185 -10.25 -0.24 -7.09
N VAL A 186 -9.39 -0.62 -8.03
CA VAL A 186 -8.18 0.13 -8.39
C VAL A 186 -8.52 1.50 -8.98
N LEU A 187 -9.48 1.56 -9.91
CA LEU A 187 -9.92 2.82 -10.52
C LEU A 187 -10.51 3.77 -9.48
N LEU A 188 -11.43 3.28 -8.63
CA LEU A 188 -12.02 4.06 -7.55
C LEU A 188 -10.99 4.54 -6.54
N SER A 189 -9.99 3.73 -6.21
CA SER A 189 -8.90 4.13 -5.30
C SER A 189 -8.14 5.34 -5.85
N HIS A 190 -7.76 5.32 -7.13
CA HIS A 190 -7.11 6.46 -7.78
C HIS A 190 -8.02 7.69 -7.85
N LEU A 191 -9.31 7.50 -8.14
CA LEU A 191 -10.30 8.59 -8.16
C LEU A 191 -10.46 9.24 -6.78
N PHE A 192 -10.52 8.44 -5.72
CA PHE A 192 -10.59 8.96 -4.34
C PHE A 192 -9.32 9.72 -3.95
N GLU A 193 -8.14 9.32 -4.42
CA GLU A 193 -6.89 10.06 -4.21
C GLU A 193 -6.86 11.39 -4.98
N LYS A 194 -7.34 11.40 -6.23
CA LYS A 194 -7.42 12.60 -7.07
C LYS A 194 -8.44 13.60 -6.51
N ARG A 195 -9.65 13.13 -6.19
CA ARG A 195 -10.77 13.95 -5.70
C ARG A 195 -10.61 14.42 -4.26
N ARG A 196 -9.72 13.82 -3.45
CA ARG A 196 -9.30 14.37 -2.14
C ARG A 196 -8.74 15.80 -2.27
N LYS A 197 -8.12 16.13 -3.40
CA LYS A 197 -7.61 17.48 -3.69
C LYS A 197 -8.74 18.46 -4.06
N GLU A 198 -9.92 17.95 -4.41
CA GLU A 198 -11.05 18.69 -4.99
C GLU A 198 -12.28 18.74 -4.05
N HIS A 199 -12.17 18.26 -2.80
CA HIS A 199 -13.24 18.28 -1.77
C HIS A 199 -14.56 17.57 -2.17
N CYS A 200 -14.50 16.50 -2.96
CA CYS A 200 -15.70 15.74 -3.37
C CYS A 200 -16.19 14.76 -2.27
N HIS A 201 -17.50 14.51 -2.24
CA HIS A 201 -18.17 13.57 -1.33
C HIS A 201 -17.85 12.11 -1.70
N LYS A 202 -16.89 11.52 -0.96
CA LYS A 202 -16.54 10.09 -1.07
C LYS A 202 -17.71 9.19 -0.65
N GLU A 203 -18.53 9.68 0.28
CA GLU A 203 -19.63 8.93 0.89
C GLU A 203 -20.69 8.51 -0.13
N SER A 204 -21.13 9.43 -1.01
CA SER A 204 -22.17 9.12 -1.99
C SER A 204 -21.74 8.05 -3.00
N VAL A 205 -20.47 8.07 -3.41
CA VAL A 205 -19.92 7.03 -4.30
C VAL A 205 -19.88 5.68 -3.59
N LEU A 206 -19.49 5.65 -2.32
CA LEU A 206 -19.49 4.40 -1.55
C LEU A 206 -20.92 3.84 -1.36
N GLU A 207 -21.92 4.70 -1.11
CA GLU A 207 -23.33 4.26 -1.04
C GLU A 207 -23.79 3.58 -2.34
N GLU A 208 -23.49 4.18 -3.49
CA GLU A 208 -23.80 3.59 -4.80
C GLU A 208 -23.08 2.24 -5.02
N GLU A 209 -21.82 2.14 -4.59
CA GLU A 209 -21.03 0.90 -4.72
C GLU A 209 -21.50 -0.23 -3.79
N PHE A 210 -21.99 0.10 -2.57
CA PHE A 210 -22.59 -0.89 -1.68
C PHE A 210 -23.88 -1.47 -2.27
N GLU A 211 -24.76 -0.63 -2.82
CA GLU A 211 -25.94 -1.09 -3.55
C GLU A 211 -25.56 -1.94 -4.77
N PHE A 212 -24.54 -1.52 -5.52
CA PHE A 212 -24.07 -2.25 -6.68
C PHE A 212 -23.55 -3.65 -6.35
N VAL A 213 -22.70 -3.79 -5.32
CA VAL A 213 -22.19 -5.11 -4.93
C VAL A 213 -23.26 -6.00 -4.30
N ARG A 214 -24.20 -5.43 -3.54
CA ARG A 214 -25.34 -6.19 -2.95
C ARG A 214 -26.16 -6.91 -4.01
N ASN A 215 -26.43 -6.26 -5.13
CA ASN A 215 -27.15 -6.90 -6.24
C ASN A 215 -26.44 -8.17 -6.73
N ALA A 216 -25.10 -8.17 -6.78
CA ALA A 216 -24.33 -9.36 -7.13
C ALA A 216 -24.37 -10.43 -6.03
N LEU A 217 -24.18 -10.03 -4.76
CA LEU A 217 -24.18 -10.94 -3.61
C LEU A 217 -25.53 -11.64 -3.40
N PHE A 218 -26.64 -10.94 -3.62
CA PHE A 218 -27.98 -11.54 -3.53
C PHE A 218 -28.32 -12.43 -4.73
N THR A 219 -27.65 -12.24 -5.86
CA THR A 219 -27.84 -13.10 -7.05
C THR A 219 -27.17 -14.45 -6.85
N ASP A 220 -25.95 -14.49 -6.30
CA ASP A 220 -25.23 -15.70 -5.95
C ASP A 220 -24.36 -15.49 -4.69
N PRO A 221 -24.81 -15.94 -3.51
CA PRO A 221 -24.08 -15.75 -2.27
C PRO A 221 -22.80 -16.58 -2.18
N ASP A 222 -22.63 -17.62 -3.00
CA ASP A 222 -21.42 -18.45 -3.01
C ASP A 222 -20.30 -17.83 -3.86
N ASP A 223 -20.60 -16.81 -4.69
CA ASP A 223 -19.59 -16.10 -5.47
C ASP A 223 -18.70 -15.22 -4.60
N GLN A 224 -17.43 -15.59 -4.50
CA GLN A 224 -16.46 -14.87 -3.68
C GLN A 224 -16.04 -13.51 -4.25
N SER A 225 -16.26 -13.25 -5.55
CA SER A 225 -15.73 -12.05 -6.20
C SER A 225 -16.40 -10.79 -5.67
N GLY A 226 -17.73 -10.82 -5.56
CA GLY A 226 -18.50 -9.77 -4.92
C GLY A 226 -18.10 -9.57 -3.46
N TRP A 227 -17.89 -10.65 -2.70
CA TRP A 227 -17.51 -10.57 -1.29
C TRP A 227 -16.15 -9.91 -1.07
N PHE A 228 -15.16 -10.22 -1.90
CA PHE A 228 -13.86 -9.55 -1.83
C PHE A 228 -13.95 -8.05 -2.15
N TYR A 229 -14.84 -7.67 -3.08
CA TYR A 229 -15.10 -6.26 -3.37
C TYR A 229 -15.81 -5.56 -2.22
N HIS A 230 -16.80 -6.22 -1.60
CA HIS A 230 -17.49 -5.72 -0.41
C HIS A 230 -16.54 -5.51 0.76
N LEU A 231 -15.63 -6.46 1.03
CA LEU A 231 -14.56 -6.29 2.03
C LEU A 231 -13.68 -5.07 1.75
N TRP A 232 -13.35 -4.82 0.48
CA TRP A 232 -12.62 -3.62 0.10
C TRP A 232 -13.41 -2.33 0.34
N LEU A 233 -14.73 -2.32 0.10
CA LEU A 233 -15.62 -1.19 0.42
C LEU A 233 -15.69 -0.93 1.93
N LEU A 234 -15.75 -1.99 2.74
CA LEU A 234 -15.68 -1.88 4.20
C LEU A 234 -14.37 -1.24 4.65
N ASP A 235 -13.22 -1.65 4.09
CA ASP A 235 -11.94 -0.98 4.35
C ASP A 235 -11.96 0.51 3.97
N GLN A 236 -12.61 0.87 2.86
CA GLN A 236 -12.71 2.28 2.45
C GLN A 236 -13.63 3.11 3.37
N THR A 237 -14.62 2.46 4.01
CA THR A 237 -15.58 3.08 4.94
C THR A 237 -15.00 3.22 6.35
N VAL A 238 -14.21 2.25 6.80
CA VAL A 238 -13.67 2.17 8.17
C VAL A 238 -12.32 2.88 8.32
N LYS A 239 -11.76 3.51 7.28
CA LYS A 239 -10.52 4.32 7.41
C LYS A 239 -10.70 5.43 8.45
N LEU A 240 -10.28 5.13 9.68
CA LEU A 240 -10.34 5.99 10.84
C LEU A 240 -9.29 7.09 10.68
N GLU A 241 -9.65 8.31 11.05
CA GLU A 241 -8.69 9.38 11.22
C GLU A 241 -7.63 8.96 12.25
N PRO A 242 -6.35 9.32 12.06
CA PRO A 242 -5.35 9.05 13.07
C PRO A 242 -5.73 9.77 14.36
N PHE A 243 -5.61 9.08 15.49
CA PHE A 243 -5.88 9.64 16.81
C PHE A 243 -4.81 9.19 17.80
N LEU A 244 -4.69 9.93 18.90
CA LEU A 244 -3.74 9.64 19.96
C LEU A 244 -4.27 8.49 20.82
N LEU A 245 -3.60 7.35 20.79
CA LEU A 245 -4.04 6.14 21.48
C LEU A 245 -3.55 6.10 22.94
N SER A 246 -2.32 6.55 23.19
CA SER A 246 -1.75 6.57 24.55
C SER A 246 -0.53 7.49 24.66
N SER A 247 -0.11 7.74 25.90
CA SER A 247 1.10 8.51 26.22
C SER A 247 1.89 7.89 27.37
N TRP A 248 3.17 8.24 27.44
CA TRP A 248 3.99 8.09 28.63
C TRP A 248 4.60 9.45 29.00
N PRO A 249 4.38 9.99 30.19
CA PRO A 249 3.53 9.44 31.26
C PRO A 249 2.06 9.28 30.88
N PRO A 250 1.33 8.32 31.47
CA PRO A 250 -0.10 8.14 31.21
C PRO A 250 -0.93 9.36 31.63
N HIS A 251 -2.01 9.66 30.89
CA HIS A 251 -3.00 10.65 31.29
C HIS A 251 -3.57 10.34 32.69
N GLY A 252 -3.67 11.37 33.54
CA GLY A 252 -4.15 11.30 34.92
C GLY A 252 -3.14 10.70 35.92
N SER A 253 -1.88 10.47 35.53
CA SER A 253 -0.87 9.87 36.42
C SER A 253 -0.06 10.92 37.19
N SER A 254 0.54 10.49 38.30
CA SER A 254 1.56 11.25 39.05
C SER A 254 2.93 10.62 38.81
N LEU A 255 3.83 11.39 38.21
CA LEU A 255 5.22 11.02 37.95
C LEU A 255 6.12 11.55 39.07
N TYR A 256 6.79 10.62 39.74
CA TYR A 256 7.73 10.94 40.81
C TYR A 256 9.16 10.95 40.26
N LEU A 257 9.82 12.09 40.36
CA LEU A 257 11.16 12.32 39.81
C LEU A 257 12.20 12.25 40.91
N SER A 258 13.25 11.46 40.72
CA SER A 258 14.40 11.39 41.64
C SER A 258 15.67 11.84 40.93
N VAL A 259 16.31 12.86 41.51
CA VAL A 259 17.65 13.34 41.15
C VAL A 259 18.61 12.77 42.21
N ASP A 260 19.69 12.13 41.76
CA ASP A 260 20.69 11.36 42.53
C ASP A 260 20.38 9.89 42.84
N ASP A 261 21.44 9.09 43.00
CA ASP A 261 21.45 7.63 43.15
C ASP A 261 20.86 7.11 44.49
N TYR A 262 20.14 7.95 45.23
CA TYR A 262 19.49 7.61 46.49
C TYR A 262 17.96 7.60 46.35
N LEU A 263 17.41 6.40 46.17
CA LEU A 263 15.98 6.15 46.34
C LEU A 263 15.75 5.67 47.76
N ASP A 264 15.15 6.51 48.61
CA ASP A 264 14.57 6.05 49.87
C ASP A 264 13.28 5.28 49.54
N GLY A 265 13.22 4.02 49.95
CA GLY A 265 12.19 3.06 49.56
C GLY A 265 10.85 3.30 50.26
N ARG A 266 10.18 4.42 49.99
CA ARG A 266 8.81 4.66 50.49
C ARG A 266 7.92 5.39 49.49
N ASN A 267 6.93 4.68 48.96
CA ASN A 267 5.51 4.88 49.33
C ASN A 267 4.61 3.95 48.49
N LEU A 268 3.58 3.41 49.15
CA LEU A 268 2.58 2.52 48.58
C LEU A 268 1.71 3.29 47.57
N PHE A 269 1.76 2.96 46.28
CA PHE A 269 0.72 3.01 45.22
C PHE A 269 1.41 2.66 43.88
N PRO A 270 0.69 2.28 42.80
CA PRO A 270 1.31 2.04 41.48
C PRO A 270 1.74 3.38 40.85
N SER A 271 2.78 3.99 41.40
CA SER A 271 3.29 5.31 41.02
C SER A 271 4.40 5.16 39.99
N VAL A 272 4.42 5.99 38.94
CA VAL A 272 5.50 5.97 37.96
C VAL A 272 6.69 6.70 38.57
N HIS A 273 7.77 5.98 38.87
CA HIS A 273 9.03 6.57 39.33
C HIS A 273 10.01 6.67 38.16
N PHE A 274 10.62 7.84 37.99
CA PHE A 274 11.62 8.07 36.95
C PHE A 274 12.89 8.69 37.54
N GLN A 275 14.02 8.06 37.22
CA GLN A 275 15.35 8.47 37.67
C GLN A 275 16.15 8.98 36.48
N SER A 276 16.67 10.20 36.56
CA SER A 276 17.49 10.80 35.50
C SER A 276 18.76 11.39 36.05
N LYS A 277 19.87 11.16 35.35
CA LYS A 277 21.17 11.80 35.64
C LYS A 277 21.26 13.18 35.01
N ASP A 278 20.57 13.39 33.89
CA ASP A 278 20.71 14.56 33.03
C ASP A 278 19.57 15.58 33.24
N ARG A 279 18.84 15.47 34.35
CA ARG A 279 17.67 16.29 34.66
C ARG A 279 16.58 16.33 33.57
N MET A 280 16.46 15.25 32.80
CA MET A 280 15.53 15.14 31.67
C MET A 280 14.68 13.89 31.80
N PHE A 281 13.38 13.97 31.48
CA PHE A 281 12.50 12.81 31.40
C PHE A 281 11.82 12.66 30.03
N PRO A 282 11.58 11.43 29.55
CA PRO A 282 10.97 11.24 28.25
C PRO A 282 9.48 11.59 28.25
N LEU A 283 8.99 12.05 27.11
CA LEU A 283 7.56 12.14 26.82
C LEU A 283 7.34 11.36 25.53
N VAL A 284 6.51 10.32 25.59
CA VAL A 284 6.17 9.47 24.46
C VAL A 284 4.71 9.64 24.09
N LEU A 285 4.44 9.89 22.81
CA LEU A 285 3.11 9.89 22.23
C LEU A 285 2.97 8.71 21.28
N TYR A 286 1.86 7.97 21.39
CA TYR A 286 1.59 6.80 20.55
C TYR A 286 0.24 6.96 19.83
N PHE A 287 0.27 6.92 18.49
CA PHE A 287 -0.88 7.11 17.62
C PHE A 287 -1.45 5.77 17.12
N SER A 288 -2.72 5.76 16.73
CA SER A 288 -3.41 4.59 16.17
C SER A 288 -2.77 4.07 14.87
N GLU A 289 -2.18 4.96 14.07
CA GLU A 289 -1.43 4.64 12.85
C GLU A 289 -0.15 5.49 12.74
N ALA A 290 0.68 5.20 11.74
CA ALA A 290 1.92 5.95 11.53
C ALA A 290 1.62 7.36 10.99
N VAL A 291 2.05 8.39 11.73
CA VAL A 291 1.82 9.79 11.41
C VAL A 291 3.13 10.56 11.18
N GLU A 292 3.06 11.63 10.41
CA GLU A 292 4.09 12.65 10.25
C GLU A 292 3.66 13.99 10.86
N GLY A 293 4.60 14.93 10.98
CA GLY A 293 4.31 16.31 11.39
C GLY A 293 4.08 16.54 12.87
N VAL A 294 4.47 15.59 13.74
CA VAL A 294 4.56 15.79 15.18
C VAL A 294 5.77 16.68 15.49
N ASN A 295 5.52 17.91 15.92
CA ASN A 295 6.54 18.91 16.25
C ASN A 295 5.97 19.96 17.25
N SER A 296 6.78 20.94 17.65
CA SER A 296 6.37 22.00 18.59
C SER A 296 5.24 22.91 18.08
N SER A 297 4.93 22.91 16.78
CA SER A 297 3.78 23.63 16.21
C SER A 297 2.48 22.83 16.27
N THR A 298 2.56 21.50 16.38
CA THR A 298 1.39 20.60 16.40
C THR A 298 1.12 19.98 17.77
N VAL A 299 2.12 19.95 18.64
CA VAL A 299 2.00 19.49 20.02
C VAL A 299 2.54 20.56 20.95
N THR A 300 1.66 21.13 21.76
CA THR A 300 2.04 22.10 22.79
C THR A 300 2.15 21.42 24.15
N VAL A 301 3.18 21.80 24.90
CA VAL A 301 3.40 21.35 26.27
C VAL A 301 3.32 22.58 27.16
N GLU A 302 2.32 22.59 28.05
CA GLU A 302 2.05 23.66 29.00
C GLU A 302 2.40 23.18 30.41
N CYS A 303 3.28 23.92 31.08
CA CYS A 303 3.63 23.72 32.48
C CYS A 303 4.03 25.07 33.09
N GLU A 304 3.85 25.27 34.40
CA GLU A 304 4.18 26.52 35.12
C GLU A 304 5.62 27.02 34.86
N TYR A 305 6.54 26.14 34.44
CA TYR A 305 7.95 26.44 34.15
C TYR A 305 8.35 26.30 32.67
N TYR A 306 7.48 25.74 31.83
CA TYR A 306 7.71 25.53 30.40
C TYR A 306 6.64 26.29 29.62
N ALA A 307 6.92 27.55 29.32
CA ALA A 307 6.13 28.31 28.36
C ALA A 307 6.76 28.14 26.98
N ASN A 308 6.36 27.08 26.28
CA ASN A 308 6.60 26.90 24.85
C ASN A 308 8.09 26.86 24.43
N ASP A 309 8.92 26.08 25.14
CA ASP A 309 10.27 25.76 24.67
C ASP A 309 10.20 25.01 23.32
N ASN A 310 11.19 25.21 22.45
CA ASN A 310 11.33 24.50 21.17
C ASN A 310 11.64 23.01 21.40
N VAL A 311 10.64 22.25 21.83
CA VAL A 311 10.71 20.82 22.14
C VAL A 311 10.95 20.05 20.84
N ILE A 312 12.05 19.30 20.78
CA ILE A 312 12.43 18.50 19.61
C ILE A 312 11.79 17.12 19.71
N TRP A 313 10.89 16.82 18.78
CA TRP A 313 10.24 15.52 18.64
C TRP A 313 11.05 14.59 17.73
N ARG A 314 11.22 13.34 18.14
CA ARG A 314 11.96 12.32 17.40
C ARG A 314 11.09 11.07 17.19
N PRO A 315 11.00 10.54 15.96
CA PRO A 315 10.29 9.28 15.73
C PRO A 315 11.10 8.10 16.28
N LEU A 316 10.43 7.15 16.96
CA LEU A 316 11.09 5.96 17.53
C LEU A 316 11.27 4.81 16.51
N SER A 317 10.46 4.75 15.46
CA SER A 317 10.54 3.71 14.41
C SER A 317 9.88 4.23 13.13
N SER A 318 10.56 5.13 12.43
CA SER A 318 10.03 5.73 11.19
C SER A 318 10.13 4.78 10.00
N ASN A 319 9.14 4.86 9.10
CA ASN A 319 9.24 4.26 7.78
C ASN A 319 10.17 5.09 6.86
N LYS A 320 10.43 4.61 5.64
CA LYS A 320 11.28 5.29 4.65
C LYS A 320 10.84 6.72 4.31
N PHE A 321 9.60 7.08 4.65
CA PHE A 321 8.98 8.36 4.36
C PHE A 321 8.83 9.25 5.61
N GLY A 322 9.37 8.84 6.77
CA GLY A 322 9.39 9.66 7.98
C GLY A 322 8.17 9.51 8.90
N PHE A 323 7.19 8.67 8.56
CA PHE A 323 6.03 8.43 9.41
C PHE A 323 6.38 7.45 10.53
N ALA A 324 5.91 7.73 11.75
CA ALA A 324 6.07 6.85 12.90
C ALA A 324 4.79 6.78 13.74
N GLN A 325 4.53 5.62 14.35
CA GLN A 325 3.43 5.44 15.31
C GLN A 325 3.78 6.03 16.68
N ALA A 326 5.06 6.03 17.06
CA ALA A 326 5.54 6.47 18.35
C ALA A 326 6.55 7.62 18.21
N TRP A 327 6.32 8.69 18.95
CA TRP A 327 7.12 9.90 18.96
C TRP A 327 7.64 10.17 20.36
N LEU A 328 8.93 10.49 20.46
CA LEU A 328 9.65 10.73 21.71
C LEU A 328 10.17 12.16 21.75
N THR A 329 10.01 12.81 22.88
CA THR A 329 10.78 13.99 23.24
C THR A 329 11.28 13.89 24.67
N TYR A 330 12.11 14.83 25.08
CA TYR A 330 12.61 14.93 26.45
C TYR A 330 12.32 16.32 27.00
N LEU A 331 11.74 16.35 28.20
CA LEU A 331 11.45 17.57 28.94
C LEU A 331 12.45 17.71 30.09
N ASN A 332 12.89 18.93 30.35
CA ASN A 332 13.82 19.24 31.44
C ASN A 332 13.09 19.26 32.80
N PHE A 333 13.84 19.35 33.89
CA PHE A 333 13.33 19.71 35.21
C PHE A 333 13.49 21.23 35.47
N PRO A 334 12.58 21.88 36.21
CA PRO A 334 12.76 23.25 36.68
C PRO A 334 13.95 23.35 37.66
N ASP A 335 14.75 24.41 37.58
CA ASP A 335 15.91 24.61 38.47
C ASP A 335 15.52 25.06 39.89
N GLU A 336 14.37 25.72 40.06
CA GLU A 336 13.86 26.22 41.35
C GLU A 336 12.63 25.43 41.79
N VAL A 337 12.85 24.23 42.34
CA VAL A 337 11.76 23.45 42.93
C VAL A 337 11.55 23.89 44.37
N HIS A 338 10.51 24.68 44.63
CA HIS A 338 9.97 24.79 45.99
C HIS A 338 9.37 23.44 46.35
N TYR A 339 10.10 22.70 47.19
CA TYR A 339 9.80 21.34 47.63
C TYR A 339 8.34 21.22 48.13
N LEU A 340 7.62 20.20 47.63
CA LEU A 340 6.24 19.75 47.99
C LEU A 340 5.04 20.22 47.14
N LYS A 341 5.21 20.74 45.91
CA LYS A 341 4.05 21.04 45.04
C LYS A 341 3.93 20.07 43.86
N ASP A 342 2.73 19.54 43.63
CA ASP A 342 2.40 18.79 42.43
C ASP A 342 2.25 19.78 41.26
N PHE A 343 3.03 19.58 40.20
CA PHE A 343 2.97 20.45 39.03
C PHE A 343 2.16 19.77 37.93
N PRO A 344 1.00 20.33 37.51
CA PRO A 344 0.29 19.80 36.36
C PRO A 344 1.08 20.11 35.08
N VAL A 345 1.33 19.07 34.30
CA VAL A 345 1.81 19.17 32.92
C VAL A 345 0.65 18.84 32.02
N LYS A 346 0.28 19.78 31.16
CA LYS A 346 -0.76 19.62 30.16
C LYS A 346 -0.14 19.56 28.77
N ILE A 347 -0.51 18.55 28.00
CA ILE A 347 -0.10 18.39 26.62
C ILE A 347 -1.34 18.49 25.76
N VAL A 348 -1.30 19.38 24.79
CA VAL A 348 -2.36 19.53 23.79
C VAL A 348 -1.79 19.09 22.44
N VAL A 349 -2.39 18.04 21.89
CA VAL A 349 -2.15 17.66 20.49
C VAL A 349 -3.18 18.41 19.67
N ALA A 350 -2.72 19.45 18.97
CA ALA A 350 -3.57 20.46 18.34
C ALA A 350 -4.32 19.93 17.11
N GLN A 351 -5.55 20.43 16.95
CA GLN A 351 -6.35 20.24 15.74
C GLN A 351 -5.87 21.22 14.65
N PHE A 352 -5.22 20.65 13.64
CA PHE A 352 -5.00 21.23 12.31
C PHE A 352 -4.05 22.47 12.22
N PRO A 353 -3.27 22.62 11.12
CA PRO A 353 -2.76 21.60 10.20
C PRO A 353 -1.35 21.14 10.62
N GLY A 354 -1.12 19.83 10.71
CA GLY A 354 0.25 19.33 10.69
C GLY A 354 0.42 17.84 10.94
N ILE A 355 -0.43 17.19 11.75
CA ILE A 355 -0.31 15.74 11.96
C ILE A 355 -1.15 14.99 10.92
N VAL A 356 -0.48 14.22 10.07
CA VAL A 356 -1.09 13.51 8.93
C VAL A 356 -0.63 12.05 8.94
N SER A 357 -1.52 11.11 8.67
CA SER A 357 -1.15 9.71 8.54
C SER A 357 -0.52 9.37 7.21
N SER A 358 0.11 8.19 7.13
CA SER A 358 0.65 7.67 5.87
C SER A 358 -0.39 7.51 4.75
N SER A 359 -1.69 7.47 5.11
CA SER A 359 -2.80 7.43 4.16
C SER A 359 -3.29 8.83 3.73
N GLY A 360 -2.67 9.89 4.25
CA GLY A 360 -2.98 11.29 3.94
C GLY A 360 -4.16 11.86 4.72
N ILE A 361 -4.58 11.21 5.81
CA ILE A 361 -5.69 11.67 6.65
C ILE A 361 -5.13 12.50 7.81
N SER A 362 -5.64 13.72 7.98
CA SER A 362 -5.23 14.58 9.09
C SER A 362 -5.89 14.15 10.40
N CYS A 363 -5.16 14.26 11.51
CA CYS A 363 -5.74 14.13 12.85
C CYS A 363 -6.73 15.28 13.06
N SER A 364 -8.03 14.97 13.15
CA SER A 364 -9.09 15.99 13.27
C SER A 364 -9.47 16.31 14.71
N LYS A 365 -9.07 15.48 15.68
CA LYS A 365 -9.46 15.60 17.08
C LYS A 365 -8.35 16.22 17.91
N THR A 366 -8.70 17.22 18.72
CA THR A 366 -7.78 17.71 19.75
C THR A 366 -7.75 16.70 20.88
N SER A 367 -6.56 16.26 21.27
CA SER A 367 -6.35 15.33 22.38
C SER A 367 -5.62 16.02 23.52
N HIS A 368 -6.12 15.86 24.74
CA HIS A 368 -5.53 16.43 25.95
C HIS A 368 -4.95 15.35 26.86
N ILE A 369 -3.66 15.46 27.17
CA ILE A 369 -2.99 14.64 28.18
C ILE A 369 -2.63 15.52 29.37
N GLU A 370 -2.95 15.09 30.58
CA GLU A 370 -2.58 15.78 31.81
C GLU A 370 -1.92 14.79 32.75
N PHE A 371 -0.81 15.15 33.37
CA PHE A 371 -0.17 14.37 34.44
C PHE A 371 0.51 15.31 35.45
N SER A 372 0.73 14.84 36.66
CA SER A 372 1.34 15.65 37.73
C SER A 372 2.80 15.24 37.93
N LEU A 373 3.72 16.21 38.06
CA LEU A 373 5.11 15.98 38.44
C LEU A 373 5.28 16.18 39.96
N CYS A 374 5.90 15.20 40.62
CA CYS A 374 6.20 15.23 42.06
C CYS A 374 7.72 15.08 42.27
N VAL A 375 8.34 16.00 43.02
CA VAL A 375 9.77 15.94 43.39
C VAL A 375 9.89 15.78 44.91
N PRO A 376 10.36 14.64 45.44
CA PRO A 376 10.44 14.39 46.88
C PRO A 376 11.58 15.20 47.55
N SER A 377 11.36 15.66 48.78
CA SER A 377 12.35 16.38 49.59
C SER A 377 13.26 15.42 50.37
N HIS A 378 14.57 15.69 50.40
CA HIS A 378 15.52 15.01 51.29
C HIS A 378 15.35 15.49 52.75
N ASP A 379 14.70 14.70 53.62
CA ASP A 379 15.15 14.58 55.01
C ASP A 379 14.64 13.31 55.75
N ARG A 380 15.46 12.87 56.70
CA ARG A 380 15.70 11.55 57.32
C ARG A 380 14.52 10.74 57.90
N GLY A 381 14.62 9.40 57.76
CA GLY A 381 13.95 8.43 58.65
C GLY A 381 14.07 6.95 58.26
N HIS A 382 15.24 6.35 58.52
CA HIS A 382 15.53 4.90 58.36
C HIS A 382 14.43 3.99 58.92
N VAL A 383 13.79 3.17 58.08
CA VAL A 383 13.23 1.83 58.44
C VAL A 383 13.23 0.96 57.18
N GLU A 384 13.80 -0.26 57.27
CA GLU A 384 13.92 -1.25 56.18
C GLU A 384 12.58 -1.79 55.68
N GLY A 385 12.45 -2.01 54.36
CA GLY A 385 11.31 -2.68 53.72
C GLY A 385 11.49 -2.92 52.21
N GLN A 386 11.01 -4.06 51.73
CA GLN A 386 11.37 -4.78 50.48
C GLN A 386 11.20 -4.04 49.13
N ALA A 387 12.01 -4.46 48.15
CA ALA A 387 12.16 -3.90 46.80
C ALA A 387 10.95 -4.12 45.87
N MET A 388 10.57 -3.07 45.12
CA MET A 388 9.57 -3.10 44.05
C MET A 388 10.14 -2.53 42.72
N LEU A 389 9.47 -2.89 41.61
CA LEU A 389 9.89 -2.82 40.21
C LEU A 389 10.58 -1.51 39.76
N ARG A 390 11.87 -1.64 39.42
CA ARG A 390 12.75 -0.58 38.93
C ARG A 390 12.74 -0.51 37.41
N ILE A 391 12.09 0.49 36.81
CA ILE A 391 12.17 0.73 35.37
C ILE A 391 13.36 1.66 35.10
N SER A 392 14.50 1.07 34.75
CA SER A 392 15.70 1.79 34.31
C SER A 392 15.69 1.89 32.78
N TRP A 393 15.56 3.10 32.25
CA TRP A 393 15.70 3.40 30.83
C TRP A 393 17.18 3.55 30.46
N LYS A 394 17.64 2.75 29.50
CA LYS A 394 18.91 2.96 28.77
C LYS A 394 18.56 2.78 27.29
N ASP A 395 19.10 3.57 26.39
CA ASP A 395 18.80 3.50 24.93
C ASP A 395 18.89 2.08 24.35
N LYS A 396 19.70 1.21 24.95
CA LYS A 396 19.87 -0.20 24.58
C LYS A 396 18.73 -1.15 25.02
N LYS A 397 17.67 -0.67 25.68
CA LYS A 397 16.57 -1.47 26.23
C LYS A 397 15.25 -1.36 25.46
N PHE A 398 15.21 -0.58 24.39
CA PHE A 398 14.07 -0.54 23.48
C PHE A 398 14.20 -1.71 22.50
N TYR A 399 13.37 -2.74 22.68
CA TYR A 399 13.25 -3.83 21.73
C TYR A 399 11.97 -3.61 20.91
N PRO A 400 12.01 -3.69 19.58
CA PRO A 400 10.78 -3.75 18.79
C PRO A 400 10.05 -5.03 19.17
N HIS A 401 8.92 -4.91 19.87
CA HIS A 401 8.09 -6.06 20.17
C HIS A 401 7.35 -6.46 18.89
N ALA A 402 7.75 -7.57 18.29
CA ALA A 402 7.03 -8.13 17.15
C ALA A 402 5.60 -8.49 17.57
N THR A 403 4.63 -8.18 16.71
CA THR A 403 3.18 -8.38 16.83
C THR A 403 2.79 -9.87 16.80
N GLN A 404 3.38 -10.67 17.70
CA GLN A 404 3.00 -12.05 17.95
C GLN A 404 2.87 -12.27 19.45
N SER A 405 1.86 -11.65 20.05
CA SER A 405 1.39 -12.03 21.37
C SER A 405 -0.08 -11.64 21.51
N GLN A 406 -0.94 -12.65 21.61
CA GLN A 406 -2.32 -12.50 22.04
C GLN A 406 -2.31 -12.03 23.50
N ASP A 407 -2.54 -10.74 23.73
CA ASP A 407 -2.90 -10.27 25.06
C ASP A 407 -4.16 -9.40 24.95
N ALA A 408 -5.32 -10.07 24.94
CA ALA A 408 -6.63 -9.43 25.03
C ALA A 408 -6.78 -8.55 26.29
N SER A 409 -5.89 -8.72 27.27
CA SER A 409 -5.81 -7.92 28.50
C SER A 409 -5.31 -6.48 28.26
N LEU A 410 -4.40 -6.27 27.30
CA LEU A 410 -3.85 -4.94 26.97
C LEU A 410 -4.86 -4.08 26.18
N LEU A 411 -5.63 -4.68 25.27
CA LEU A 411 -6.69 -3.99 24.52
C LEU A 411 -7.80 -3.47 25.45
N ASN A 412 -8.20 -4.25 26.46
CA ASN A 412 -9.15 -3.80 27.50
C ASN A 412 -8.58 -2.67 28.37
N SER A 413 -7.26 -2.58 28.51
CA SER A 413 -6.58 -1.53 29.27
C SER A 413 -6.50 -0.22 28.48
N LEU A 414 -6.29 -0.29 27.16
CA LEU A 414 -6.30 0.86 26.25
C LEU A 414 -7.69 1.53 26.19
N HIS A 415 -8.78 0.77 26.19
CA HIS A 415 -10.15 1.31 26.25
C HIS A 415 -10.47 2.08 27.55
N ARG A 416 -9.66 1.92 28.61
CA ARG A 416 -9.81 2.64 29.88
C ARG A 416 -8.99 3.92 29.97
N LEU A 417 -8.12 4.20 29.01
CA LEU A 417 -7.40 5.48 28.91
C LEU A 417 -8.36 6.53 28.35
N LYS A 418 -9.11 7.19 29.23
CA LYS A 418 -9.95 8.33 28.84
C LYS A 418 -9.03 9.53 28.55
N ILE A 419 -8.48 9.57 27.34
CA ILE A 419 -7.96 10.82 26.77
C ILE A 419 -9.19 11.66 26.40
N THR A 420 -9.24 12.90 26.87
CA THR A 420 -10.34 13.80 26.52
C THR A 420 -10.15 14.24 25.06
N GLU A 421 -11.00 13.71 24.18
CA GLU A 421 -11.07 14.09 22.77
C GLU A 421 -12.18 15.12 22.57
N GLU A 422 -11.83 16.29 22.05
CA GLU A 422 -12.79 17.32 21.67
C GLU A 422 -12.84 17.48 20.14
N GLY A 423 -14.03 17.27 19.56
CA GLY A 423 -14.30 17.41 18.12
C GLY A 423 -15.31 16.39 17.60
N LYS A 424 -16.33 16.84 16.86
CA LYS A 424 -17.25 15.97 16.10
C LYS A 424 -16.76 15.83 14.66
N SER A 425 -16.25 14.66 14.28
CA SER A 425 -16.04 14.34 12.86
C SER A 425 -17.36 13.84 12.27
N LYS A 426 -17.96 14.62 11.34
CA LYS A 426 -19.16 14.20 10.58
C LYS A 426 -18.92 12.93 9.76
N ALA A 427 -17.67 12.66 9.35
CA ALA A 427 -17.31 11.45 8.63
C ALA A 427 -17.47 10.19 9.50
N SER A 428 -17.24 10.31 10.82
CA SER A 428 -17.42 9.23 11.79
C SER A 428 -18.88 8.78 11.91
N ASP A 429 -19.85 9.69 11.80
CA ASP A 429 -21.27 9.36 11.97
C ASP A 429 -21.83 8.60 10.76
N TRP A 430 -21.42 8.97 9.55
CA TRP A 430 -21.81 8.26 8.32
C TRP A 430 -21.22 6.85 8.30
N SER A 431 -19.91 6.70 8.53
CA SER A 431 -19.26 5.37 8.53
C SER A 431 -19.89 4.44 9.55
N MET A 432 -20.16 4.92 10.78
CA MET A 432 -20.83 4.10 11.81
C MET A 432 -22.24 3.67 11.39
N LYS A 433 -23.02 4.57 10.76
CA LYS A 433 -24.35 4.24 10.25
C LYS A 433 -24.29 3.23 9.11
N THR A 434 -23.38 3.41 8.16
CA THR A 434 -23.21 2.50 7.02
C THR A 434 -22.82 1.11 7.49
N ILE A 435 -21.84 1.00 8.40
CA ILE A 435 -21.44 -0.30 8.98
C ILE A 435 -22.57 -0.94 9.78
N ALA A 436 -23.34 -0.17 10.56
CA ALA A 436 -24.49 -0.69 11.28
C ALA A 436 -25.56 -1.24 10.31
N ASN A 437 -25.77 -0.59 9.17
CA ASN A 437 -26.67 -1.09 8.12
C ASN A 437 -26.14 -2.38 7.48
N GLU A 438 -24.84 -2.46 7.15
CA GLU A 438 -24.22 -3.69 6.61
C GLU A 438 -24.30 -4.87 7.58
N ILE A 439 -24.25 -4.63 8.90
CA ILE A 439 -24.40 -5.69 9.92
C ILE A 439 -25.86 -6.14 10.06
N ALA A 440 -26.82 -5.26 9.78
CA ALA A 440 -28.25 -5.56 9.91
C ALA A 440 -28.81 -6.34 8.71
N HIS A 441 -28.13 -6.30 7.56
CA HIS A 441 -28.40 -7.11 6.38
C HIS A 441 -27.73 -8.48 6.48
#